data_AF-A0A3D2YTW0-F1
#
_entry.id   AF-A0A3D2YTW0-F1
#
_cell.length_a   1.000
_cell.length_b   1.000
_cell.length_c   1.000
_cell.angle_alpha   90.00
_cell.angle_beta   90.00
_cell.angle_gamma   90.00
#
_symmetry.space_group_name_H-M   'P 1'
#
loop_
_entity.id
_entity.type
_entity.pdbx_description
1 polymer ?
#
loop_
_entity_poly.entity_id
_entity_poly.type
_entity_poly.pdbx_seq_one_letter_code
_entity_poly.pdbx_strand_id
1 'polypeptide(L)'
;MNQALEIVPAVQTTWQQWLSLHPDTLVRDKRGRYQGDTYEGYYRGGSAGILGESNKDRRLPGKELVMGMTVSGLAKAYPFSAIAERSVINDH
;
A
#
# COMPACT_ATOMS: atom_id res chain seq x y z
N MET A 1 18.33 -3.81 -22.37
CA MET A 1 17.00 -4.11 -22.94
C MET A 1 15.98 -3.74 -21.88
N ASN A 2 15.09 -2.81 -22.16
CA ASN A 2 14.03 -2.45 -21.21
C ASN A 2 12.88 -3.44 -21.40
N GLN A 3 12.77 -4.40 -20.48
CA GLN A 3 11.62 -5.29 -20.42
C GLN A 3 10.54 -4.62 -19.58
N ALA A 4 9.38 -4.36 -20.19
CA ALA A 4 8.20 -3.97 -19.44
C ALA A 4 7.68 -5.19 -18.67
N LEU A 5 7.38 -5.01 -17.38
CA LEU A 5 6.73 -6.04 -16.58
C LEU A 5 5.24 -6.06 -16.87
N GLU A 6 4.66 -7.25 -16.92
CA GLU A 6 3.21 -7.42 -16.98
C GLU A 6 2.61 -7.01 -15.64
N ILE A 7 1.58 -6.16 -15.67
CA ILE A 7 0.83 -5.81 -14.46
C ILE A 7 -0.15 -6.94 -14.15
N VAL A 8 0.07 -7.61 -13.03
CA VAL A 8 -0.88 -8.59 -12.49
C VAL A 8 -1.85 -7.87 -11.55
N PRO A 9 -3.17 -8.07 -11.69
CA PRO A 9 -4.14 -7.49 -10.76
C PRO A 9 -3.87 -7.93 -9.32
N ALA A 10 -3.84 -6.97 -8.41
CA ALA A 10 -3.75 -7.20 -6.97
C ALA A 10 -4.90 -6.48 -6.26
N VAL A 11 -5.41 -7.10 -5.20
CA VAL A 11 -6.49 -6.54 -4.38
C VAL A 11 -5.96 -6.26 -2.99
N GLN A 12 -6.05 -5.01 -2.56
CA GLN A 12 -5.85 -4.61 -1.16
C GLN A 12 -7.23 -4.48 -0.51
N THR A 13 -7.53 -5.34 0.46
CA THR A 13 -8.86 -5.43 1.09
C THR A 13 -8.75 -5.83 2.56
N THR A 14 -9.86 -5.78 3.29
CA THR A 14 -9.95 -6.29 4.65
C THR A 14 -10.18 -7.81 4.65
N TRP A 15 -9.80 -8.48 5.74
CA TRP A 15 -10.08 -9.91 5.90
C TRP A 15 -11.58 -10.23 5.81
N GLN A 16 -12.42 -9.40 6.42
CA GLN A 16 -13.87 -9.59 6.39
C GLN A 16 -14.43 -9.55 4.96
N GLN A 17 -14.00 -8.57 4.16
CA GLN A 17 -14.46 -8.45 2.78
C GLN A 17 -13.93 -9.60 1.93
N TRP A 18 -12.66 -9.98 2.09
CA TRP A 18 -12.10 -11.15 1.41
C TRP A 18 -12.94 -12.41 1.68
N LEU A 19 -13.23 -12.68 2.96
CA LEU A 19 -13.98 -13.86 3.36
C LEU A 19 -15.43 -13.84 2.84
N SER A 20 -16.06 -12.66 2.73
CA SER A 20 -17.39 -12.55 2.11
C SER A 20 -17.40 -12.90 0.63
N LEU A 21 -16.29 -12.64 -0.09
CA LEU A 21 -16.15 -12.92 -1.52
C LEU A 21 -15.67 -14.37 -1.77
N HIS A 22 -14.93 -14.93 -0.81
CA HIS A 22 -14.28 -16.23 -0.93
C HIS A 22 -14.53 -17.07 0.34
N PRO A 23 -15.78 -17.51 0.58
CA PRO A 23 -16.17 -18.17 1.83
C PRO A 23 -15.45 -19.51 2.06
N ASP A 24 -15.01 -20.17 0.99
CA ASP A 24 -14.28 -21.45 1.05
C ASP A 24 -12.78 -21.28 1.33
N THR A 25 -12.31 -20.05 1.58
CA THR A 25 -10.90 -19.78 1.90
C THR A 25 -10.48 -20.56 3.15
N LEU A 26 -9.49 -21.45 2.99
CA LEU A 26 -8.87 -22.15 4.11
C LEU A 26 -7.63 -21.38 4.59
N VAL A 27 -7.55 -21.13 5.89
CA VAL A 27 -6.38 -20.56 6.54
C VAL A 27 -5.78 -21.56 7.53
N ARG A 28 -4.45 -21.53 7.67
CA ARG A 28 -3.76 -22.38 8.64
C ARG A 28 -4.01 -21.85 10.05
N ASP A 29 -4.63 -22.65 10.91
CA ASP A 29 -4.75 -22.31 12.32
C ASP A 29 -3.37 -22.35 13.02
N LYS A 30 -3.06 -21.26 13.74
CA LYS A 30 -1.86 -21.13 14.59
C LYS A 30 -2.21 -21.14 16.08
N ARG A 31 -3.36 -21.73 16.46
CA ARG A 31 -3.83 -21.87 17.84
C ARG A 31 -3.98 -20.54 18.57
N GLY A 32 -4.66 -19.58 17.93
CA GLY A 32 -5.00 -18.30 18.56
C GLY A 32 -3.88 -17.24 18.58
N ARG A 33 -2.74 -17.46 17.91
CA ARG A 33 -1.64 -16.47 17.83
C ARG A 33 -1.89 -15.29 16.86
N TYR A 34 -3.12 -15.10 16.39
CA TYR A 34 -3.49 -14.05 15.43
C TYR A 34 -4.16 -12.83 16.07
N GLN A 35 -4.12 -12.69 17.40
CA GLN A 35 -4.89 -11.67 18.12
C GLN A 35 -4.41 -10.23 17.89
N GLY A 36 -3.25 -10.02 17.26
CA GLY A 36 -2.75 -8.69 16.94
C GLY A 36 -1.66 -8.72 15.88
N ASP A 37 -1.52 -7.59 15.19
CA ASP A 37 -0.43 -7.37 14.25
C ASP A 37 0.83 -6.91 15.01
N THR A 38 1.79 -7.82 15.17
CA THR A 38 3.07 -7.51 15.83
C THR A 38 3.87 -6.44 15.10
N TYR A 39 3.51 -6.11 13.86
CA TYR A 39 4.15 -5.11 13.02
C TYR A 39 3.33 -3.83 12.88
N GLU A 40 2.23 -3.64 13.63
CA GLU A 40 1.44 -2.41 13.54
C GLU A 40 2.31 -1.14 13.68
N GLY A 41 3.18 -1.11 14.70
CA GLY A 41 4.11 0.01 14.93
C GLY A 41 5.14 0.19 13.82
N TYR A 42 5.50 -0.89 13.11
CA TYR A 42 6.38 -0.81 11.94
C TYR A 42 5.69 -0.07 10.79
N TYR A 43 4.43 -0.38 10.50
CA TYR A 43 3.68 0.27 9.42
C TYR A 43 3.33 1.72 9.74
N ARG A 44 2.99 2.03 10.99
CA ARG A 44 2.63 3.38 11.42
C ARG A 44 3.86 4.30 11.61
N GLY A 45 5.02 3.72 11.92
CA GLY A 45 6.23 4.49 12.17
C GLY A 45 6.91 4.94 10.87
N GLY A 46 7.44 6.17 10.85
CA GLY A 46 8.23 6.69 9.74
C GLY A 46 9.65 6.14 9.62
N SER A 47 10.00 5.04 10.32
CA SER A 47 11.34 4.45 10.23
C SER A 47 11.55 3.77 8.88
N ALA A 48 12.75 3.83 8.33
CA ALA A 48 13.07 3.19 7.05
C ALA A 48 13.46 1.71 7.18
N GLY A 49 13.04 1.06 8.26
CA GLY A 49 13.48 -0.27 8.61
C GLY A 49 14.92 -0.30 9.15
N ILE A 50 15.48 -1.51 9.21
CA ILE A 50 16.74 -1.80 9.92
C ILE A 50 17.96 -1.17 9.23
N LEU A 51 17.92 -1.04 7.90
CA LEU A 51 19.04 -0.53 7.10
C LEU A 51 19.03 0.99 6.90
N GLY A 52 17.94 1.67 7.24
CA GLY A 52 17.79 3.11 7.02
C GLY A 52 17.52 3.50 5.55
N GLU A 53 17.49 4.81 5.28
CA GLU A 53 17.29 5.37 3.93
C GLU A 53 18.62 5.85 3.36
N SER A 54 18.99 5.38 2.18
CA SER A 54 20.14 5.92 1.44
C SER A 54 19.82 7.26 0.78
N ASN A 55 18.54 7.49 0.41
CA ASN A 55 18.05 8.72 -0.19
C ASN A 55 16.93 9.29 0.69
N LYS A 56 17.21 10.39 1.39
CA LYS A 56 16.23 11.05 2.26
C LYS A 56 15.47 12.12 1.48
N ASP A 57 14.15 12.04 1.53
CA ASP A 57 13.24 13.04 0.96
C ASP A 57 12.22 13.42 2.03
N ARG A 58 12.06 14.73 2.27
CA ARG A 58 11.20 15.26 3.34
C ARG A 58 9.83 15.71 2.84
N ARG A 59 9.54 15.55 1.54
CA ARG A 59 8.28 15.98 0.93
C ARG A 59 7.10 15.14 1.37
N LEU A 60 7.31 13.86 1.68
CA LEU A 60 6.29 12.93 2.18
C LEU A 60 6.76 12.24 3.46
N PRO A 61 5.84 11.87 4.37
CA PRO A 61 6.16 11.01 5.50
C PRO A 61 6.70 9.64 5.04
N GLY A 62 7.55 9.03 5.87
CA GLY A 62 7.99 7.65 5.64
C GLY A 62 6.79 6.69 5.60
N LYS A 63 6.82 5.73 4.67
CA LYS A 63 5.75 4.76 4.41
C LYS A 63 4.40 5.35 3.95
N GLU A 64 4.37 6.58 3.44
CA GLU A 64 3.18 7.13 2.79
C GLU A 64 2.68 6.22 1.66
N LEU A 65 1.38 5.93 1.65
CA LEU A 65 0.76 5.19 0.54
C LEU A 65 0.59 6.13 -0.66
N VAL A 66 0.96 5.63 -1.84
CA VAL A 66 0.90 6.39 -3.10
C VAL A 66 0.12 5.60 -4.13
N MET A 67 -0.84 6.26 -4.76
CA MET A 67 -1.57 5.72 -5.90
C MET A 67 -0.84 6.07 -7.19
N GLY A 68 -0.24 5.05 -7.81
CA GLY A 68 0.29 5.16 -9.17
C GLY A 68 -0.82 4.90 -10.20
N MET A 69 -0.88 5.72 -11.25
CA MET A 69 -1.83 5.56 -12.34
C MET A 69 -1.25 6.04 -13.66
N THR A 70 -1.78 5.53 -14.77
CA THR A 70 -1.45 6.04 -16.11
C THR A 70 -2.70 6.67 -16.70
N VAL A 71 -2.63 7.96 -17.03
CA VAL A 71 -3.74 8.72 -17.61
C VAL A 71 -3.26 9.28 -18.95
N SER A 72 -3.95 8.93 -20.03
CA SER A 72 -3.58 9.34 -21.40
C SER A 72 -2.12 9.03 -21.77
N GLY A 73 -1.60 7.89 -21.28
CA GLY A 73 -0.21 7.45 -21.52
C GLY A 73 0.85 8.10 -20.62
N LEU A 74 0.47 9.00 -19.72
CA LEU A 74 1.38 9.63 -18.76
C LEU A 74 1.27 8.95 -17.39
N ALA A 75 2.41 8.51 -16.85
CA ALA A 75 2.49 7.96 -15.51
C ALA A 75 2.44 9.08 -14.47
N LYS A 76 1.52 8.95 -13.52
CA LYS A 76 1.30 9.89 -12.41
C LYS A 76 1.24 9.15 -11.09
N ALA A 77 1.57 9.83 -10.01
CA ALA A 77 1.56 9.27 -8.67
C ALA A 77 1.08 10.31 -7.65
N TYR A 78 0.12 9.93 -6.81
CA TYR A 78 -0.45 10.84 -5.80
C TYR A 78 -0.47 10.18 -4.42
N PRO A 79 -0.07 10.91 -3.37
CA PRO A 79 -0.17 10.39 -2.01
C PRO A 79 -1.63 10.26 -1.60
N PHE A 80 -1.95 9.19 -0.87
CA PHE A 80 -3.31 8.93 -0.40
C PHE A 80 -3.80 10.04 0.53
N SER A 81 -2.91 10.64 1.33
CA SER A 81 -3.24 11.80 2.17
C SER A 81 -3.83 12.97 1.35
N ALA A 82 -3.23 13.31 0.20
CA ALA A 82 -3.76 14.37 -0.66
C ALA A 82 -5.13 14.04 -1.25
N ILE A 83 -5.35 12.77 -1.63
CA ILE A 83 -6.65 12.29 -2.15
C ILE A 83 -7.71 12.31 -1.04
N ALA A 84 -7.33 11.95 0.19
CA ALA A 84 -8.24 11.92 1.33
C ALA A 84 -8.67 13.33 1.78
N GLU A 85 -7.75 14.30 1.71
CA GLU A 85 -8.03 15.69 2.06
C GLU A 85 -8.86 16.43 1.00
N ARG A 86 -8.67 16.07 -0.27
CA ARG A 86 -9.33 16.74 -1.41
C ARG A 86 -9.93 15.71 -2.35
N SER A 87 -11.25 15.75 -2.49
CA SER A 87 -11.99 14.88 -3.42
C SER A 87 -11.60 15.10 -4.90
N VAL A 88 -10.91 16.21 -5.22
CA VAL A 88 -10.42 16.53 -6.56
C VAL A 88 -8.98 17.05 -6.47
N ILE A 89 -8.08 16.45 -7.26
CA ILE A 89 -6.71 16.91 -7.46
C ILE A 89 -6.61 17.47 -8.88
N ASN A 90 -6.33 18.77 -8.99
CA ASN A 90 -6.02 19.43 -10.26
C ASN A 90 -4.50 19.54 -10.39
N ASP A 91 -3.90 18.66 -11.17
CA ASP A 91 -2.48 18.69 -11.48
C ASP A 91 -2.27 19.05 -12.96
N HIS A 92 -1.36 19.99 -13.21
CA HIS A 92 -1.09 20.53 -14.54
C HIS A 92 -0.15 19.64 -15.35
#